data_AF-A0A919DVK6-F1
#
_entry.id   AF-A0A919DVK6-F1
#
_cell.length_a   1.000
_cell.length_b   1.000
_cell.length_c   1.000
_cell.angle_alpha   90.00
_cell.angle_beta   90.00
_cell.angle_gamma   90.00
#
_symmetry.space_group_name_H-M   'P 1'
#
loop_
_entity.id
_entity.type
_entity.pdbx_description
1 polymer ?
#
loop_
_entity_poly.entity_id
_entity_poly.type
_entity_poly.pdbx_seq_one_letter_code
_entity_poly.pdbx_strand_id
1 'polypeptide(L)'
;MPRLKQSHTAAGWLAAAMLLTSGCAALDNSSADARGSDASYEQAYADHEPLHVVGYPSTGSLLVMQELVWDIADGKTDALRKLATSDSSESEATKTAENWIKGFGTGARGKVTGDFYDGGSERQVVVLYFHDSRQVKEFTVRLDGDAGKENWRVLMKSTDFKDAVHAPTWAPKEPGGTGSRTNNN
;
A
#
# COMPACT_ATOMS: atom_id res chain seq x y z
N MET A 1 -68.13 -48.23 0.46
CA MET A 1 -68.65 -48.18 1.84
C MET A 1 -67.48 -47.95 2.79
N PRO A 2 -67.49 -46.87 3.59
CA PRO A 2 -66.39 -46.47 4.46
C PRO A 2 -66.51 -47.13 5.84
N ARG A 3 -65.38 -47.38 6.52
CA ARG A 3 -65.36 -47.55 7.98
C ARG A 3 -64.11 -46.87 8.56
N LEU A 4 -64.38 -45.90 9.44
CA LEU A 4 -63.42 -45.19 10.28
C LEU A 4 -62.61 -46.13 11.17
N LYS A 5 -61.38 -45.70 11.52
CA LYS A 5 -60.92 -45.61 12.91
C LYS A 5 -59.77 -44.62 13.03
N GLN A 6 -60.03 -43.54 13.76
CA GLN A 6 -59.03 -42.65 14.38
C GLN A 6 -58.54 -43.22 15.70
N SER A 7 -57.45 -42.60 16.20
CA SER A 7 -56.89 -42.54 17.58
C SER A 7 -55.64 -43.39 17.79
N HIS A 8 -54.59 -42.96 18.51
CA HIS A 8 -54.04 -41.68 18.98
C HIS A 8 -52.62 -42.00 19.54
N THR A 9 -51.74 -40.99 19.59
CA THR A 9 -50.55 -40.84 20.48
C THR A 9 -49.39 -41.84 20.39
N ALA A 10 -48.16 -41.34 20.14
CA ALA A 10 -47.17 -41.09 21.20
C ALA A 10 -45.79 -40.65 20.66
N ALA A 11 -45.28 -39.63 21.34
CA ALA A 11 -43.91 -39.16 21.55
C ALA A 11 -42.68 -39.90 20.97
N GLY A 12 -41.72 -39.06 20.56
CA GLY A 12 -40.28 -39.35 20.47
C GLY A 12 -39.77 -39.24 19.02
N TRP A 13 -38.65 -38.63 18.69
CA TRP A 13 -37.41 -38.41 19.44
C TRP A 13 -36.73 -37.12 18.98
N LEU A 14 -35.93 -36.55 19.88
CA LEU A 14 -35.05 -35.40 19.69
C LEU A 14 -34.07 -35.62 18.52
N ALA A 15 -33.87 -34.57 17.72
CA ALA A 15 -32.60 -34.34 17.03
C ALA A 15 -32.27 -32.84 17.12
N ALA A 16 -31.33 -32.53 18.01
CA ALA A 16 -30.74 -31.22 18.15
C ALA A 16 -29.88 -30.91 16.91
N ALA A 17 -30.15 -29.78 16.26
CA ALA A 17 -29.21 -29.18 15.33
C ALA A 17 -28.64 -27.92 15.99
N MET A 18 -27.54 -28.11 16.72
CA MET A 18 -26.61 -27.02 17.05
C MET A 18 -25.96 -26.56 15.74
N LEU A 19 -26.47 -25.48 15.15
CA LEU A 19 -25.70 -24.74 14.16
C LEU A 19 -24.74 -23.82 14.92
N LEU A 20 -23.51 -24.31 15.01
CA LEU A 20 -22.34 -23.62 15.52
C LEU A 20 -22.21 -22.24 14.88
N THR A 21 -22.23 -21.23 15.74
CA THR A 21 -21.74 -19.88 15.47
C THR A 21 -20.27 -19.94 15.09
N SER A 22 -19.96 -20.05 13.80
CA SER A 22 -18.63 -19.72 13.29
C SER A 22 -18.59 -18.21 13.06
N GLY A 23 -18.39 -17.49 14.17
CA GLY A 23 -17.82 -16.16 14.14
C GLY A 23 -16.38 -16.30 13.64
N CYS A 24 -16.17 -16.06 12.35
CA CYS A 24 -14.87 -15.58 11.91
C CYS A 24 -14.82 -14.12 12.34
N ALA A 25 -14.12 -13.88 13.44
CA ALA A 25 -13.66 -12.56 13.80
C ALA A 25 -12.98 -11.97 12.56
N ALA A 26 -13.58 -10.94 11.98
CA ALA A 26 -12.85 -10.03 11.12
C ALA A 26 -11.69 -9.52 11.97
N LEU A 27 -10.47 -9.94 11.62
CA LEU A 27 -9.31 -9.17 12.01
C LEU A 27 -9.47 -7.86 11.24
N ASP A 28 -10.06 -6.85 11.90
CA ASP A 28 -10.03 -5.47 11.45
C ASP A 28 -8.56 -5.02 11.47
N ASN A 29 -7.84 -5.39 10.43
CA ASN A 29 -6.60 -4.76 10.07
C ASN A 29 -6.99 -3.49 9.32
N SER A 30 -7.40 -2.46 10.08
CA SER A 30 -7.67 -1.11 9.58
C SER A 30 -6.41 -0.53 8.97
N SER A 31 -6.19 -0.87 7.70
CA SER A 31 -5.29 -0.19 6.76
C SER A 31 -5.93 -0.11 5.36
N ALA A 32 -7.12 -0.71 5.17
CA ALA A 32 -7.80 -0.76 3.88
C ALA A 32 -8.52 0.56 3.52
N ASP A 33 -8.70 1.49 4.47
CA ASP A 33 -9.52 2.69 4.27
C ASP A 33 -8.80 3.84 3.53
N ALA A 34 -7.60 3.63 2.98
CA ALA A 34 -6.95 4.64 2.15
C ALA A 34 -7.61 4.79 0.76
N ARG A 35 -8.32 3.76 0.28
CA ARG A 35 -9.06 3.80 -1.00
C ARG A 35 -10.56 3.74 -0.75
N GLY A 36 -11.24 4.86 -0.94
CA GLY A 36 -12.69 4.82 -1.16
C GLY A 36 -12.99 4.05 -2.45
N SER A 37 -13.84 3.03 -2.35
CA SER A 37 -14.52 2.24 -3.41
C SER A 37 -13.81 1.85 -4.71
N ASP A 38 -12.50 2.03 -4.84
CA ASP A 38 -11.70 1.47 -5.94
C ASP A 38 -11.18 0.07 -5.55
N ALA A 39 -10.87 -0.76 -6.55
CA ALA A 39 -10.56 -2.20 -6.44
C ALA A 39 -9.76 -2.59 -5.17
N SER A 40 -10.10 -3.75 -4.59
CA SER A 40 -9.42 -4.25 -3.39
C SER A 40 -7.91 -4.38 -3.62
N TYR A 41 -7.12 -4.32 -2.55
CA TYR A 41 -5.67 -4.42 -2.63
C TYR A 41 -5.22 -5.67 -3.42
N GLU A 42 -5.90 -6.81 -3.24
CA GLU A 42 -5.59 -8.06 -3.93
C GLU A 42 -5.74 -7.94 -5.46
N GLN A 43 -6.80 -7.26 -5.91
CA GLN A 43 -7.02 -7.02 -7.33
C GLN A 43 -5.97 -6.05 -7.87
N ALA A 44 -5.69 -4.96 -7.15
CA ALA A 44 -4.64 -4.02 -7.52
C ALA A 44 -3.27 -4.73 -7.61
N TYR A 45 -2.94 -5.60 -6.65
CA TYR A 45 -1.70 -6.38 -6.68
C TYR A 45 -1.64 -7.33 -7.88
N ALA A 46 -2.76 -7.97 -8.26
CA ALA A 46 -2.82 -8.87 -9.41
C ALA A 46 -2.68 -8.13 -10.75
N ASP A 47 -3.11 -6.88 -10.82
CA ASP A 47 -3.11 -6.06 -12.04
C ASP A 47 -1.77 -5.34 -12.30
N HIS A 48 -0.82 -5.41 -11.37
CA HIS A 48 0.46 -4.69 -11.44
C HIS A 48 1.68 -5.60 -11.31
N GLU A 49 2.80 -5.17 -11.90
CA GLU A 49 4.09 -5.78 -11.62
C GLU A 49 4.43 -5.63 -10.12
N PRO A 50 4.81 -6.72 -9.42
CA PRO A 50 5.18 -6.64 -8.01
C PRO A 50 6.42 -5.76 -7.80
N LEU A 51 6.39 -4.93 -6.76
CA LEU A 51 7.56 -4.20 -6.32
C LEU A 51 8.63 -5.20 -5.85
N HIS A 52 9.79 -5.20 -6.50
CA HIS A 52 10.93 -5.98 -6.02
C HIS A 52 11.51 -5.28 -4.79
N VAL A 53 11.79 -6.03 -3.73
CA VAL A 53 12.16 -5.46 -2.44
C VAL A 53 13.58 -5.88 -2.05
N VAL A 54 14.39 -4.91 -1.63
CA VAL A 54 15.65 -5.13 -0.93
C VAL A 54 15.70 -4.25 0.33
N GLY A 55 16.51 -4.63 1.32
CA GLY A 55 16.65 -3.89 2.58
C GLY A 55 15.66 -4.32 3.65
N TYR A 56 15.18 -3.36 4.44
CA TYR A 56 14.51 -3.61 5.72
C TYR A 56 13.11 -2.96 5.82
N PRO A 57 12.16 -3.31 4.92
CA PRO A 57 10.83 -2.71 4.97
C PRO A 57 10.10 -3.04 6.28
N SER A 58 9.40 -2.05 6.82
CA SER A 58 8.25 -2.34 7.69
C SER A 58 7.02 -2.71 6.84
N THR A 59 6.06 -3.44 7.40
CA THR A 59 4.81 -3.80 6.69
C THR A 59 4.13 -2.57 6.07
N GLY A 60 4.01 -1.49 6.84
CA GLY A 60 3.33 -0.28 6.37
C GLY A 60 4.13 0.52 5.35
N SER A 61 5.46 0.61 5.49
CA SER A 61 6.32 1.24 4.48
C SER A 61 6.24 0.52 3.14
N LEU A 62 6.20 -0.82 3.14
CA LEU A 62 6.09 -1.61 1.92
C LEU A 62 4.72 -1.42 1.26
N LEU A 63 3.65 -1.41 2.06
CA LEU A 63 2.29 -1.22 1.55
C LEU A 63 2.17 0.15 0.85
N VAL A 64 2.54 1.24 1.52
CA VAL A 64 2.40 2.59 0.92
C VAL A 64 3.28 2.77 -0.32
N MET A 65 4.46 2.14 -0.37
CA MET A 65 5.35 2.24 -1.54
C MET A 65 4.85 1.45 -2.74
N GLN A 66 4.20 0.29 -2.53
CA GLN A 66 3.54 -0.44 -3.61
C GLN A 66 2.40 0.40 -4.19
N GLU A 67 1.54 0.96 -3.33
CA GLU A 67 0.44 1.82 -3.76
C GLU A 67 0.92 3.04 -4.53
N LEU A 68 2.00 3.69 -4.06
CA LEU A 68 2.62 4.81 -4.75
C LEU A 68 3.08 4.43 -6.17
N VAL A 69 3.75 3.29 -6.34
CA VAL A 69 4.22 2.85 -7.66
C VAL A 69 3.04 2.56 -8.59
N TRP A 70 2.00 1.89 -8.10
CA TRP A 70 0.81 1.58 -8.88
C TRP A 70 0.03 2.83 -9.29
N ASP A 71 -0.20 3.75 -8.36
CA ASP A 71 -0.91 5.00 -8.67
C ASP A 71 -0.10 5.89 -9.65
N ILE A 72 1.24 5.84 -9.61
CA ILE A 72 2.11 6.46 -10.64
C ILE A 72 1.96 5.75 -11.99
N ALA A 73 1.94 4.42 -12.02
CA ALA A 73 1.84 3.62 -13.25
C ALA A 73 0.49 3.85 -13.97
N ASP A 74 -0.59 3.93 -13.18
CA ASP A 74 -1.95 4.18 -13.64
C ASP A 74 -2.23 5.66 -13.96
N GLY A 75 -1.37 6.57 -13.50
CA GLY A 75 -1.58 8.01 -13.66
C GLY A 75 -2.74 8.55 -12.81
N LYS A 76 -3.01 7.94 -11.66
CA LYS A 76 -4.12 8.30 -10.75
C LYS A 76 -3.70 9.43 -9.80
N THR A 77 -3.68 10.67 -10.27
CA THR A 77 -3.28 11.84 -9.47
C THR A 77 -4.03 11.95 -8.14
N ASP A 78 -5.35 11.72 -8.14
CA ASP A 78 -6.18 11.82 -6.94
C ASP A 78 -5.95 10.69 -5.92
N ALA A 79 -5.58 9.50 -6.37
CA ALA A 79 -5.21 8.41 -5.46
C ALA A 79 -3.81 8.69 -4.88
N LEU A 80 -2.85 9.03 -5.75
CA LEU A 80 -1.47 9.30 -5.37
C LEU A 80 -1.36 10.44 -4.35
N ARG A 81 -2.11 11.55 -4.53
CA ARG A 81 -2.07 12.67 -3.57
C ARG A 81 -2.62 12.31 -2.19
N LYS A 82 -3.50 11.31 -2.07
CA LYS A 82 -4.01 10.84 -0.77
C LYS A 82 -2.95 10.11 0.05
N LEU A 83 -1.86 9.66 -0.58
CA LEU A 83 -0.72 9.09 0.14
C LEU A 83 0.13 10.16 0.83
N ALA A 84 -0.12 11.46 0.59
CA ALA A 84 0.68 12.54 1.16
C ALA A 84 0.59 12.61 2.69
N THR A 85 1.69 13.03 3.31
CA THR A 85 1.70 13.44 4.72
C THR A 85 0.86 14.70 4.95
N SER A 86 0.27 14.81 6.14
CA SER A 86 -0.61 15.89 6.58
C SER A 86 0.03 17.28 6.57
N ASP A 87 1.36 17.34 6.63
CA ASP A 87 2.14 18.58 6.52
C ASP A 87 2.44 18.99 5.07
N SER A 88 1.99 18.23 4.08
CA SER A 88 1.96 18.63 2.66
C SER A 88 0.59 19.26 2.37
N SER A 89 0.56 20.49 1.88
CA SER A 89 -0.70 21.11 1.46
C SER A 89 -1.32 20.37 0.27
N GLU A 90 -2.64 20.48 0.09
CA GLU A 90 -3.32 19.82 -1.02
C GLU A 90 -2.76 20.20 -2.40
N SER A 91 -2.37 21.47 -2.58
CA SER A 91 -1.76 21.94 -3.83
C SER A 91 -0.34 21.38 -4.02
N GLU A 92 0.46 21.28 -2.96
CA GLU A 92 1.79 20.67 -3.00
C GLU A 92 1.72 19.19 -3.35
N ALA A 93 0.82 18.45 -2.67
CA ALA A 93 0.61 17.03 -2.91
C ALA A 93 0.14 16.76 -4.34
N THR A 94 -0.85 17.54 -4.82
CA THR A 94 -1.38 17.41 -6.18
C THR A 94 -0.28 17.69 -7.21
N LYS A 95 0.48 18.79 -7.06
CA LYS A 95 1.54 19.13 -8.02
C LYS A 95 2.67 18.11 -8.02
N THR A 96 3.06 17.62 -6.86
CA THR A 96 4.07 16.56 -6.72
C THR A 96 3.60 15.28 -7.40
N ALA A 97 2.34 14.87 -7.21
CA ALA A 97 1.73 13.70 -7.86
C ALA A 97 1.77 13.82 -9.39
N GLU A 98 1.33 14.95 -9.94
CA GLU A 98 1.38 15.23 -11.38
C GLU A 98 2.82 15.12 -11.93
N ASN A 99 3.79 15.69 -11.21
CA ASN A 99 5.18 15.65 -11.61
C ASN A 99 5.76 14.22 -11.58
N TRP A 100 5.43 13.42 -10.57
CA TRP A 100 5.85 12.02 -10.48
C TRP A 100 5.20 11.15 -11.54
N ILE A 101 3.90 11.30 -11.81
CA ILE A 101 3.22 10.60 -12.91
C ILE A 101 3.88 10.95 -14.24
N LYS A 102 4.10 12.25 -14.51
CA LYS A 102 4.78 12.71 -15.73
C LYS A 102 6.21 12.18 -15.84
N GLY A 103 6.95 12.16 -14.73
CA GLY A 103 8.37 11.81 -14.69
C GLY A 103 8.63 10.31 -14.72
N PHE A 104 7.82 9.53 -14.03
CA PHE A 104 8.09 8.12 -13.73
C PHE A 104 7.01 7.15 -14.25
N GLY A 105 5.87 7.64 -14.75
CA GLY A 105 4.75 6.79 -15.16
C GLY A 105 5.11 5.66 -16.13
N THR A 106 6.00 5.92 -17.11
CA THR A 106 6.50 4.86 -18.00
C THR A 106 7.35 3.83 -17.26
N GLY A 107 8.26 4.26 -16.38
CA GLY A 107 9.13 3.37 -15.63
C GLY A 107 8.37 2.55 -14.57
N ALA A 108 7.32 3.13 -13.99
CA ALA A 108 6.50 2.52 -12.94
C ALA A 108 5.61 1.37 -13.45
N ARG A 109 5.31 1.33 -14.76
CA ARG A 109 4.58 0.21 -15.40
C ARG A 109 5.44 -1.04 -15.60
N GLY A 110 6.76 -0.87 -15.56
CA GLY A 110 7.72 -1.95 -15.73
C GLY A 110 8.25 -2.45 -14.39
N LYS A 111 9.42 -3.08 -14.44
CA LYS A 111 10.10 -3.54 -13.23
C LYS A 111 10.55 -2.35 -12.38
N VAL A 112 10.18 -2.36 -11.11
CA VAL A 112 10.65 -1.42 -10.09
C VAL A 112 11.26 -2.18 -8.92
N THR A 113 12.40 -1.71 -8.41
CA THR A 113 12.96 -2.18 -7.13
C THR A 113 12.91 -1.07 -6.10
N GLY A 114 12.32 -1.34 -4.95
CA GLY A 114 12.40 -0.50 -3.76
C GLY A 114 13.51 -1.01 -2.83
N ASP A 115 14.47 -0.14 -2.56
CA ASP A 115 15.53 -0.34 -1.58
C ASP A 115 15.18 0.42 -0.31
N PHE A 116 14.84 -0.33 0.74
CA PHE A 116 14.33 0.17 2.01
C PHE A 116 15.50 0.37 2.98
N TYR A 117 15.93 1.63 3.11
CA TYR A 117 17.11 1.99 3.88
C TYR A 117 16.78 2.11 5.36
N ASP A 118 17.66 1.50 6.15
CA ASP A 118 17.57 1.45 7.60
C ASP A 118 16.26 0.81 8.11
N GLY A 119 16.18 0.48 9.40
CA GLY A 119 14.93 -0.02 9.97
C GLY A 119 13.90 1.11 10.11
N GLY A 120 12.70 0.93 9.55
CA GLY A 120 11.65 1.94 9.59
C GLY A 120 10.60 1.72 10.68
N SER A 121 10.84 2.14 11.92
CA SER A 121 9.83 2.08 12.99
C SER A 121 8.73 3.14 12.84
N GLU A 122 9.14 4.37 12.47
CA GLU A 122 8.24 5.53 12.33
C GLU A 122 8.50 6.32 11.05
N ARG A 123 9.71 6.24 10.50
CA ARG A 123 10.14 6.89 9.26
C ARG A 123 11.10 5.98 8.53
N GLN A 124 11.05 6.00 7.21
CA GLN A 124 11.97 5.26 6.37
C GLN A 124 12.29 6.02 5.09
N VAL A 125 13.55 5.89 4.65
CA VAL A 125 13.99 6.34 3.33
C VAL A 125 13.90 5.15 2.39
N VAL A 126 13.24 5.33 1.25
CA VAL A 126 13.10 4.29 0.23
C VAL A 126 13.61 4.84 -1.09
N VAL A 127 14.54 4.13 -1.72
CA VAL A 127 15.01 4.48 -3.07
C VAL A 127 14.35 3.55 -4.06
N LEU A 128 13.57 4.11 -4.98
CA LEU A 128 12.99 3.39 -6.11
C LEU A 128 13.93 3.45 -7.32
N TYR A 129 14.15 2.29 -7.92
CA TYR A 129 14.89 2.10 -9.15
C TYR A 129 13.92 1.64 -10.22
N PHE A 130 13.64 2.51 -11.19
CA PHE A 130 12.79 2.24 -12.35
C PHE A 130 13.67 1.67 -13.46
N HIS A 131 13.64 0.36 -13.66
CA HIS A 131 14.65 -0.33 -14.46
C HIS A 131 14.59 0.04 -15.94
N ASP A 132 13.40 0.14 -16.51
CA ASP A 132 13.21 0.41 -17.94
C ASP A 132 13.59 1.84 -18.32
N SER A 133 13.29 2.81 -17.45
CA SER A 133 13.65 4.22 -17.66
C SER A 133 15.02 4.60 -17.10
N ARG A 134 15.65 3.69 -16.33
CA ARG A 134 16.90 3.91 -15.59
C ARG A 134 16.86 5.11 -14.63
N GLN A 135 15.66 5.50 -14.20
CA GLN A 135 15.48 6.58 -13.25
C GLN A 135 15.60 6.04 -11.82
N VAL A 136 16.12 6.88 -10.94
CA VAL A 136 16.25 6.58 -9.51
C VAL A 136 15.65 7.74 -8.74
N LYS A 137 14.82 7.45 -7.72
CA LYS A 137 14.20 8.47 -6.89
C LYS A 137 14.15 8.03 -5.43
N GLU A 138 14.52 8.95 -4.55
CA GLU A 138 14.33 8.80 -3.11
C GLU A 138 12.94 9.29 -2.69
N PHE A 139 12.31 8.52 -1.82
CA PHE A 139 11.07 8.85 -1.12
C PHE A 139 11.31 8.78 0.38
N THR A 140 10.78 9.77 1.11
CA THR A 140 10.65 9.68 2.56
C THR A 140 9.23 9.26 2.88
N VAL A 141 9.09 8.15 3.59
CA VAL A 141 7.81 7.68 4.13
C VAL A 141 7.84 7.71 5.64
N ARG A 142 6.69 7.97 6.27
CA ARG A 142 6.57 7.99 7.73
C ARG A 142 5.14 7.72 8.17
N LEU A 143 4.98 7.30 9.41
CA LEU A 143 3.71 7.39 10.10
C LEU A 143 3.28 8.86 10.19
N ASP A 144 1.99 9.09 9.98
CA ASP A 144 1.39 10.42 9.97
C ASP A 144 -0.04 10.33 10.53
N GLY A 145 -0.32 11.15 11.55
CA GLY A 145 -1.52 11.14 12.38
C GLY A 145 -1.18 11.30 13.88
N ASP A 146 -2.16 11.06 14.76
CA ASP A 146 -1.97 11.19 16.22
C ASP A 146 -1.81 9.81 16.90
N ALA A 147 -0.72 9.66 17.66
CA ALA A 147 -0.50 8.76 18.80
C ALA A 147 -1.20 7.37 18.73
N GLY A 148 -0.89 6.59 17.69
CA GLY A 148 -1.22 5.16 17.64
C GLY A 148 -2.35 4.75 16.69
N LYS A 149 -2.81 5.63 15.79
CA LYS A 149 -3.75 5.32 14.68
C LYS A 149 -3.18 5.74 13.31
N GLU A 150 -1.86 5.76 13.19
CA GLU A 150 -1.17 6.40 12.08
C GLU A 150 -1.02 5.46 10.89
N ASN A 151 -1.37 5.95 9.70
CA ASN A 151 -1.08 5.25 8.46
C ASN A 151 0.27 5.73 7.93
N TRP A 152 1.00 4.84 7.25
CA TRP A 152 2.20 5.26 6.52
C TRP A 152 1.79 6.17 5.37
N ARG A 153 2.50 7.29 5.25
CA ARG A 153 2.32 8.32 4.23
C ARG A 153 3.66 8.67 3.59
N VAL A 154 3.60 9.36 2.46
CA VAL A 154 4.74 9.79 1.65
C VAL A 154 4.86 11.31 1.74
N LEU A 155 6.07 11.82 1.95
CA LEU A 155 6.31 13.27 1.93
C LEU A 155 6.20 13.80 0.49
N MET A 156 5.25 14.72 0.22
CA MET A 156 4.94 15.21 -1.12
C MET A 156 4.99 16.74 -1.22
N LYS A 157 6.21 17.30 -1.28
CA LYS A 157 6.45 18.75 -1.27
C LYS A 157 7.18 19.31 -2.50
N SER A 158 7.53 18.47 -3.48
CA SER A 158 8.31 18.87 -4.65
C SER A 158 7.41 19.38 -5.78
N THR A 159 7.06 20.66 -5.72
CA THR A 159 6.18 21.31 -6.72
C THR A 159 6.88 21.67 -8.03
N ASP A 160 8.19 21.93 -8.00
CA ASP A 160 9.00 22.06 -9.22
C ASP A 160 9.27 20.67 -9.83
N PHE A 161 9.14 20.58 -11.16
CA PHE A 161 9.30 19.30 -11.86
C PHE A 161 10.72 18.74 -11.75
N LYS A 162 11.76 19.60 -11.84
CA LYS A 162 13.16 19.14 -11.77
C LYS A 162 13.45 18.56 -10.39
N ASP A 163 12.99 19.22 -9.33
CA ASP A 163 13.16 18.73 -7.96
C ASP A 163 12.38 17.42 -7.73
N ALA A 164 11.16 17.35 -8.25
CA ALA A 164 10.31 16.17 -8.12
C ALA A 164 10.94 14.92 -8.74
N VAL A 165 11.63 15.06 -9.87
CA VAL A 165 12.25 13.93 -10.58
C VAL A 165 13.76 13.78 -10.35
N HIS A 166 14.34 14.65 -9.52
CA HIS A 166 15.78 14.64 -9.26
C HIS A 166 16.20 13.32 -8.57
N ALA A 167 17.27 12.71 -9.10
CA ALA A 167 17.85 11.51 -8.53
C ALA A 167 18.65 11.84 -7.26
N PRO A 168 18.61 11.01 -6.21
CA PRO A 168 19.44 11.22 -5.02
C PRO A 168 20.93 11.19 -5.39
N THR A 169 21.74 12.05 -4.77
CA THR A 169 23.18 12.13 -5.03
C THR A 169 23.99 11.06 -4.30
N TRP A 170 23.39 10.39 -3.32
CA TRP A 170 24.07 9.44 -2.42
C TRP A 170 23.73 7.98 -2.72
N ALA A 171 22.62 7.69 -3.40
CA ALA A 171 22.16 6.32 -3.59
C ALA A 171 23.13 5.52 -4.48
N PRO A 172 23.36 4.22 -4.16
CA PRO A 172 24.13 3.33 -5.02
C PRO A 172 23.55 3.23 -6.43
N LYS A 173 24.38 2.83 -7.40
CA LYS A 173 23.91 2.60 -8.78
C LYS A 173 22.97 1.41 -8.90
N GLU A 174 23.14 0.42 -8.02
CA GLU A 174 22.37 -0.82 -8.00
C GLU A 174 21.67 -0.95 -6.63
N PRO A 175 20.40 -1.39 -6.61
CA PRO A 175 19.68 -1.62 -5.36
C PRO A 175 20.45 -2.54 -4.40
N GLY A 176 20.48 -2.19 -3.11
CA GLY A 176 21.15 -2.97 -2.08
C GLY A 176 22.68 -2.86 -2.05
N GLY A 177 23.28 -2.01 -2.88
CA GLY A 177 24.74 -1.89 -3.00
C GLY A 177 25.50 -1.52 -1.72
N THR A 178 24.83 -0.93 -0.72
CA THR A 178 25.40 -0.63 0.61
C THR A 178 24.89 -1.56 1.71
N GLY A 179 24.17 -2.63 1.35
CA GLY A 179 23.41 -3.43 2.31
C GLY A 179 22.21 -2.67 2.89
N SER A 180 21.66 -1.71 2.13
CA SER A 180 20.48 -0.93 2.50
C SER A 180 20.63 -0.18 3.83
N ARG A 181 21.82 0.38 4.05
CA ARG A 181 22.13 1.25 5.19
C ARG A 181 22.56 2.60 4.69
N THR A 182 22.11 3.65 5.38
CA THR A 182 22.65 4.98 5.15
C THR A 182 24.05 5.06 5.76
N ASN A 183 25.00 5.63 5.01
CA ASN A 183 26.32 5.91 5.53
C ASN A 183 26.24 7.22 6.30
N ASN A 184 26.22 7.14 7.64
CA ASN A 184 26.42 8.31 8.49
C ASN A 184 27.86 8.79 8.29
N ASN A 185 28.06 9.82 7.47
CA ASN A 185 29.33 10.51 7.34
C ASN A 185 29.18 11.93 7.90
#